data_AF-A0A350BM48-F1
#
_entry.id   AF-A0A350BM48-F1
#
_cell.length_a   1.000
_cell.length_b   1.000
_cell.length_c   1.000
_cell.angle_alpha   90.00
_cell.angle_beta   90.00
_cell.angle_gamma   90.00
#
_symmetry.space_group_name_H-M   'P 1'
#
loop_
_entity.id
_entity.type
_entity.pdbx_description
1 polymer ?
#
loop_
_entity_poly.entity_id
_entity_poly.type
_entity_poly.pdbx_seq_one_letter_code
_entity_poly.pdbx_strand_id
1 'polypeptide(L)'
;MNRHDAKKESVVFVGELDSWRPCLPAMLHLLAGRFNLPFTRRFFRNLRVQSCHFVLAFAMIFSLILLDCKKDESPTQTATGSIPSELAATWTAQSAFVNGNPALLSAALDWRTGTVRATFAFTTAGALTYTEYSSSNAPLQVTTGTITVNGSSATMKFLTDNGQPIDPPKELVSAWTVTGNQLNLTWTDSQGTVALQLSK
;
A
#
# COMPACT_ATOMS: atom_id res chain seq x y z
N MET A 1 57.01 12.23 21.46
CA MET A 1 57.26 10.97 20.73
C MET A 1 57.03 9.83 21.70
N ASN A 2 55.80 9.30 21.80
CA ASN A 2 55.46 8.10 22.57
C ASN A 2 54.28 7.42 21.87
N ARG A 3 54.57 6.28 21.21
CA ARG A 3 53.61 5.40 20.56
C ARG A 3 53.01 4.49 21.63
N HIS A 4 51.69 4.56 21.81
CA HIS A 4 50.94 3.52 22.51
C HIS A 4 50.39 2.55 21.46
N ASP A 5 51.02 1.37 21.37
CA ASP A 5 50.54 0.22 20.60
C ASP A 5 49.40 -0.44 21.37
N ALA A 6 48.17 -0.30 20.86
CA ALA A 6 47.02 -1.05 21.33
C ALA A 6 46.92 -2.37 20.55
N LYS A 7 47.28 -3.46 21.25
CA LYS A 7 47.18 -4.85 20.82
C LYS A 7 45.70 -5.21 20.61
N LYS A 8 45.33 -5.58 19.38
CA LYS A 8 43.96 -6.02 19.03
C LYS A 8 43.91 -7.54 19.15
N GLU A 9 43.34 -8.05 20.25
CA GLU A 9 43.08 -9.48 20.42
C GLU A 9 41.80 -9.86 19.66
N SER A 10 41.95 -10.74 18.68
CA SER A 10 40.84 -11.33 17.92
C SER A 10 40.29 -12.53 18.68
N VAL A 11 39.10 -12.40 19.25
CA VAL A 11 38.35 -13.52 19.83
C VAL A 11 37.66 -14.27 18.70
N VAL A 12 38.11 -15.51 18.47
CA VAL A 12 37.48 -16.46 17.55
C VAL A 12 36.37 -17.18 18.31
N PHE A 13 35.11 -16.96 17.93
CA PHE A 13 34.00 -17.78 18.39
C PHE A 13 33.88 -19.01 17.50
N VAL A 14 34.31 -20.16 18.03
CA VAL A 14 33.98 -21.48 17.49
C VAL A 14 32.63 -21.87 18.09
N GLY A 15 31.57 -21.64 17.33
CA GLY A 15 30.21 -22.12 17.64
C GLY A 15 30.00 -23.50 17.05
N GLU A 16 30.00 -24.49 17.93
CA GLU A 16 29.73 -25.91 17.71
C GLU A 16 28.29 -26.09 17.20
N LEU A 17 28.16 -26.54 15.94
CA LEU A 17 26.89 -26.83 15.28
C LEU A 17 26.43 -28.22 15.70
N ASP A 18 25.82 -28.29 16.87
CA ASP A 18 25.26 -29.52 17.39
C ASP A 18 23.95 -29.89 16.71
N SER A 19 23.92 -31.15 16.33
CA SER A 19 22.96 -31.81 15.46
C SER A 19 21.56 -31.93 16.05
N TRP A 20 20.54 -31.48 15.32
CA TRP A 20 19.16 -31.92 15.50
C TRP A 20 18.67 -32.64 14.24
N ARG A 21 18.72 -33.97 14.32
CA ARG A 21 18.15 -34.92 13.37
C ARG A 21 16.61 -35.01 13.52
N PRO A 22 15.92 -35.53 12.48
CA PRO A 22 14.48 -35.42 12.32
C PRO A 22 13.70 -36.50 13.08
N CYS A 23 12.55 -36.14 13.62
CA CYS A 23 11.55 -37.09 14.13
C CYS A 23 10.28 -37.02 13.26
N LEU A 24 10.22 -37.93 12.28
CA LEU A 24 8.97 -38.56 11.80
C LEU A 24 8.83 -39.87 12.61
N PRO A 25 7.67 -40.17 13.20
CA PRO A 25 6.60 -40.91 12.50
C PRO A 25 5.19 -40.42 12.96
N ALA A 26 4.02 -40.82 12.47
CA ALA A 26 3.56 -42.02 11.81
C ALA A 26 2.28 -41.73 11.01
N MET A 27 2.03 -42.59 10.02
CA MET A 27 0.74 -43.01 9.46
C MET A 27 -0.54 -42.50 10.16
N LEU A 28 -1.41 -41.83 9.40
CA LEU A 28 -2.85 -41.94 9.56
C LEU A 28 -3.50 -42.35 8.23
N HIS A 29 -3.71 -43.65 8.09
CA HIS A 29 -4.62 -44.24 7.11
C HIS A 29 -6.05 -44.08 7.64
N LEU A 30 -6.92 -43.32 6.98
CA LEU A 30 -8.37 -43.41 7.21
C LEU A 30 -9.19 -43.01 5.98
N LEU A 31 -9.71 -44.07 5.34
CA LEU A 31 -10.99 -44.19 4.63
C LEU A 31 -11.32 -43.21 3.49
N ALA A 32 -11.00 -43.66 2.28
CA ALA A 32 -11.71 -43.28 1.06
C ALA A 32 -13.17 -43.77 1.12
N GLY A 33 -14.04 -42.96 1.70
CA GLY A 33 -15.50 -43.10 1.59
C GLY A 33 -15.98 -42.53 0.26
N ARG A 34 -16.37 -43.41 -0.67
CA ARG A 34 -17.06 -43.05 -1.91
C ARG A 34 -18.45 -42.46 -1.60
N PHE A 35 -18.59 -41.14 -1.67
CA PHE A 35 -19.91 -40.52 -1.79
C PHE A 35 -20.32 -40.52 -3.28
N ASN A 36 -21.08 -41.56 -3.64
CA ASN A 36 -21.90 -41.58 -4.85
C ASN A 36 -23.15 -40.74 -4.58
N LEU A 37 -23.21 -39.51 -5.12
CA LEU A 37 -24.44 -38.73 -5.19
C LEU A 37 -24.93 -38.72 -6.65
N PRO A 38 -26.02 -39.42 -6.98
CA PRO A 38 -26.72 -39.26 -8.24
C PRO A 38 -27.80 -38.21 -8.04
N PHE A 39 -27.58 -36.95 -8.41
CA PHE A 39 -28.59 -35.86 -8.54
C PHE A 39 -27.77 -34.59 -8.78
N THR A 40 -27.85 -33.78 -9.85
CA THR A 40 -29.00 -33.26 -10.59
C THR A 40 -28.52 -32.71 -11.94
N ARG A 41 -28.54 -33.52 -13.01
CA ARG A 41 -28.18 -33.07 -14.38
C ARG A 41 -29.34 -32.38 -15.14
N ARG A 42 -30.36 -31.88 -14.44
CA ARG A 42 -31.56 -31.27 -15.07
C ARG A 42 -31.73 -29.76 -14.88
N PHE A 43 -30.84 -29.06 -14.17
CA PHE A 43 -31.05 -27.63 -13.88
C PHE A 43 -30.51 -26.65 -14.94
N PHE A 44 -29.71 -27.11 -15.91
CA PHE A 44 -29.04 -26.19 -16.85
C PHE A 44 -29.79 -25.87 -18.15
N ARG A 45 -31.02 -26.37 -18.36
CA ARG A 45 -31.70 -26.21 -19.67
C ARG A 45 -32.76 -25.12 -19.75
N ASN A 46 -33.17 -24.50 -18.63
CA ASN A 46 -34.20 -23.44 -18.62
C ASN A 46 -33.66 -22.01 -18.42
N LEU A 47 -32.35 -21.81 -18.27
CA LEU A 47 -31.75 -20.49 -18.02
C LEU A 47 -31.25 -19.76 -19.29
N ARG A 48 -31.60 -20.23 -20.50
CA ARG A 48 -31.20 -19.58 -21.76
C ARG A 48 -32.25 -18.68 -22.40
N VAL A 49 -33.51 -18.73 -21.98
CA VAL A 49 -34.59 -17.96 -22.63
C VAL A 49 -34.95 -16.70 -21.85
N GLN A 50 -34.53 -16.60 -20.58
CA GLN A 50 -34.82 -15.46 -19.72
C GLN A 50 -33.70 -14.41 -19.69
N SER A 51 -32.71 -14.52 -20.58
CA SER A 51 -31.53 -13.64 -20.64
C SER A 51 -31.68 -12.50 -21.65
N CYS A 52 -32.58 -12.61 -22.64
CA CYS A 52 -32.73 -11.56 -23.66
C CYS A 52 -33.57 -10.36 -23.23
N HIS A 53 -34.48 -10.52 -22.26
CA HIS A 53 -35.31 -9.40 -21.79
C HIS A 53 -34.61 -8.53 -20.74
N PHE A 54 -33.68 -9.10 -19.96
CA PHE A 54 -32.92 -8.35 -18.95
C PHE A 54 -31.87 -7.42 -19.56
N VAL A 55 -31.25 -7.80 -20.69
CA VAL A 55 -30.22 -6.98 -21.34
C VAL A 55 -30.83 -5.71 -21.96
N LEU A 56 -32.06 -5.77 -22.47
CA LEU A 56 -32.72 -4.60 -23.04
C LEU A 56 -33.26 -3.62 -21.98
N ALA A 57 -33.73 -4.14 -20.83
CA ALA A 57 -34.20 -3.29 -19.73
C ALA A 57 -33.04 -2.56 -19.01
N PHE A 58 -31.87 -3.18 -18.91
CA PHE A 58 -30.69 -2.55 -18.30
C PHE A 58 -30.11 -1.43 -19.18
N ALA A 59 -30.21 -1.55 -20.51
CA ALA A 59 -29.73 -0.53 -21.45
C ALA A 59 -30.56 0.77 -21.38
N MET A 60 -31.88 0.70 -21.17
CA MET A 60 -32.72 1.91 -21.10
C MET A 60 -32.64 2.64 -19.75
N ILE A 61 -32.37 1.95 -18.63
CA ILE A 61 -32.15 2.61 -17.33
C ILE A 61 -30.78 3.33 -17.32
N PHE A 62 -29.77 2.81 -18.02
CA PHE A 62 -28.46 3.45 -18.13
C PHE A 62 -28.49 4.76 -18.93
N SER A 63 -29.42 4.89 -19.89
CA SER A 63 -29.59 6.14 -20.65
C SER A 63 -30.19 7.29 -19.83
N LEU A 64 -30.87 7.00 -18.71
CA LEU A 64 -31.48 8.03 -17.85
C LEU A 64 -30.55 8.52 -16.73
N ILE A 65 -29.40 7.87 -16.49
CA ILE A 65 -28.42 8.26 -15.46
C ILE A 65 -27.29 9.15 -16.03
N LEU A 66 -27.16 9.25 -17.36
CA LEU A 66 -26.12 10.08 -18.01
C LEU A 66 -26.52 11.55 -18.24
N LEU A 67 -27.68 11.98 -17.71
CA LEU A 67 -28.15 13.37 -17.78
C LEU A 67 -28.06 14.11 -16.43
N ASP A 68 -27.42 13.51 -15.42
CA ASP A 68 -27.15 14.20 -14.15
C ASP A 68 -25.74 14.80 -14.16
N CYS A 69 -25.69 16.09 -14.49
CA CYS A 69 -24.74 17.10 -14.03
C CYS A 69 -23.37 16.59 -13.54
N LYS A 70 -22.42 16.32 -14.45
CA LYS A 70 -21.02 16.60 -14.12
C LYS A 70 -20.67 18.00 -14.61
N LYS A 71 -20.82 18.95 -13.69
CA LYS A 71 -19.99 20.15 -13.62
C LYS A 71 -18.57 19.77 -14.04
N ASP A 72 -17.98 20.59 -14.91
CA ASP A 72 -16.54 20.66 -15.12
C ASP A 72 -15.84 20.96 -13.78
N GLU A 73 -15.73 19.96 -12.91
CA GLU A 73 -14.71 19.93 -11.87
C GLU A 73 -13.43 19.39 -12.53
N SER A 74 -12.96 20.13 -13.54
CA SER A 74 -11.52 20.20 -13.74
C SER A 74 -10.96 20.64 -12.39
N PRO A 75 -9.99 19.92 -11.80
CA PRO A 75 -9.45 20.29 -10.51
C PRO A 75 -9.03 21.75 -10.61
N THR A 76 -9.69 22.61 -9.84
CA THR A 76 -9.42 24.04 -9.80
C THR A 76 -7.92 24.16 -9.61
N GLN A 77 -7.21 24.62 -10.65
CA GLN A 77 -5.77 24.87 -10.56
C GLN A 77 -5.59 25.86 -9.42
N THR A 78 -5.25 25.31 -8.26
CA THR A 78 -5.03 26.07 -7.05
C THR A 78 -3.79 26.91 -7.34
N ALA A 79 -3.81 28.18 -6.95
CA ALA A 79 -2.70 29.09 -7.17
C ALA A 79 -1.39 28.37 -6.86
N THR A 80 -0.46 28.44 -7.82
CA THR A 80 0.79 27.68 -7.88
C THR A 80 1.40 27.54 -6.49
N GLY A 81 1.32 26.35 -5.90
CA GLY A 81 1.90 26.04 -4.58
C GLY A 81 0.93 25.76 -3.43
N SER A 82 -0.40 25.82 -3.64
CA SER A 82 -1.37 25.38 -2.61
C SER A 82 -1.80 23.92 -2.83
N ILE A 83 -1.85 23.13 -1.76
CA ILE A 83 -2.29 21.73 -1.80
C ILE A 83 -3.84 21.68 -1.84
N PRO A 84 -4.45 20.90 -2.74
CA PRO A 84 -5.91 20.74 -2.77
C PRO A 84 -6.47 20.27 -1.43
N SER A 85 -7.60 20.85 -1.01
CA SER A 85 -8.16 20.59 0.33
C SER A 85 -8.61 19.13 0.50
N GLU A 86 -8.96 18.46 -0.59
CA GLU A 86 -9.27 17.03 -0.61
C GLU A 86 -8.06 16.15 -0.32
N LEU A 87 -6.83 16.60 -0.62
CA LEU A 87 -5.60 15.88 -0.31
C LEU A 87 -5.09 16.20 1.11
N ALA A 88 -5.37 17.41 1.60
CA ALA A 88 -4.95 17.90 2.92
C ALA A 88 -5.70 17.20 4.07
N ALA A 89 -5.22 16.03 4.47
CA ALA A 89 -5.74 15.22 5.57
C ALA A 89 -4.64 14.28 6.11
N THR A 90 -5.00 13.51 7.14
CA THR A 90 -4.23 12.33 7.56
C THR A 90 -4.80 11.09 6.90
N TRP A 91 -3.94 10.35 6.20
CA TRP A 91 -4.24 9.16 5.43
C TRP A 91 -3.51 7.96 6.02
N THR A 92 -4.20 6.85 6.23
CA THR A 92 -3.63 5.59 6.73
C THR A 92 -3.39 4.65 5.57
N ALA A 93 -2.20 4.07 5.46
CA ALA A 93 -1.88 3.09 4.42
C ALA A 93 -2.73 1.81 4.59
N GLN A 94 -3.41 1.39 3.52
CA GLN A 94 -4.35 0.25 3.54
C GLN A 94 -3.84 -0.94 2.72
N SER A 95 -3.40 -0.67 1.48
CA SER A 95 -2.91 -1.72 0.59
C SER A 95 -1.87 -1.17 -0.38
N ALA A 96 -1.02 -2.07 -0.90
CA ALA A 96 -0.04 -1.75 -1.93
C ALA A 96 -0.09 -2.78 -3.05
N PHE A 97 0.27 -2.31 -4.25
CA PHE A 97 0.41 -3.14 -5.44
C PHE A 97 1.74 -2.81 -6.12
N VAL A 98 2.43 -3.83 -6.63
CA VAL A 98 3.65 -3.68 -7.45
C VAL A 98 3.38 -4.34 -8.80
N ASN A 99 3.47 -3.54 -9.87
CA ASN A 99 3.13 -3.95 -11.24
C ASN A 99 1.73 -4.59 -11.32
N GLY A 100 0.76 -4.02 -10.58
CA GLY A 100 -0.63 -4.48 -10.51
C GLY A 100 -0.88 -5.69 -9.60
N ASN A 101 0.15 -6.32 -9.03
CA ASN A 101 0.00 -7.45 -8.12
C ASN A 101 -0.03 -6.98 -6.66
N PRO A 102 -0.89 -7.55 -5.79
CA PRO A 102 -0.86 -7.24 -4.36
C PRO A 102 0.53 -7.42 -3.75
N ALA A 103 0.96 -6.45 -2.96
CA ALA A 103 2.23 -6.46 -2.26
C ALA A 103 2.02 -6.22 -0.76
N LEU A 104 2.95 -6.72 0.06
CA LEU A 104 2.99 -6.39 1.48
C LEU A 104 3.30 -4.91 1.64
N LEU A 105 2.54 -4.19 2.47
CA LEU A 105 2.80 -2.79 2.78
C LEU A 105 4.23 -2.59 3.31
N SER A 106 4.71 -3.52 4.13
CA SER A 106 6.07 -3.47 4.66
C SER A 106 7.15 -3.54 3.58
N ALA A 107 6.90 -4.26 2.49
CA ALA A 107 7.84 -4.31 1.37
C ALA A 107 7.75 -3.06 0.49
N ALA A 108 6.54 -2.57 0.22
CA ALA A 108 6.33 -1.41 -0.64
C ALA A 108 6.77 -0.08 0.00
N LEU A 109 6.71 0.01 1.33
CA LEU A 109 7.08 1.22 2.09
C LEU A 109 8.39 1.08 2.85
N ASP A 110 9.06 -0.08 2.76
CA ASP A 110 10.28 -0.39 3.52
C ASP A 110 10.12 -0.16 5.03
N TRP A 111 9.06 -0.76 5.60
CA TRP A 111 8.70 -0.55 7.00
C TRP A 111 9.78 -1.02 7.95
N ARG A 112 9.99 -0.25 9.02
CA ARG A 112 10.81 -0.66 10.15
C ARG A 112 10.22 -1.91 10.81
N THR A 113 11.09 -2.76 11.34
CA THR A 113 10.68 -3.91 12.16
C THR A 113 9.77 -3.45 13.31
N GLY A 114 8.61 -4.10 13.43
CA GLY A 114 7.62 -3.79 14.46
C GLY A 114 6.52 -2.81 14.03
N THR A 115 6.61 -2.23 12.84
CA THR A 115 5.56 -1.39 12.27
C THR A 115 4.33 -2.23 11.92
N VAL A 116 3.15 -1.76 12.35
CA VAL A 116 1.85 -2.37 12.04
C VAL A 116 0.92 -1.43 11.27
N ARG A 117 1.24 -0.14 11.24
CA ARG A 117 0.45 0.92 10.60
C ARG A 117 1.37 2.06 10.20
N ALA A 118 1.12 2.67 9.04
CA ALA A 118 1.74 3.91 8.64
C ALA A 118 0.70 4.97 8.25
N THR A 119 0.99 6.25 8.49
CA THR A 119 0.13 7.37 8.11
C THR A 119 0.90 8.46 7.36
N PHE A 120 0.23 9.12 6.44
CA PHE A 120 0.69 10.31 5.73
C PHE A 120 -0.22 11.48 6.08
N ALA A 121 0.34 12.54 6.65
CA ALA A 121 -0.37 13.79 6.90
C ALA A 121 0.10 14.86 5.93
N PHE A 122 -0.83 15.41 5.15
CA PHE A 122 -0.58 16.52 4.23
C PHE A 122 -1.31 17.77 4.72
N THR A 123 -0.64 18.92 4.73
CA THR A 123 -1.26 20.20 5.07
C THR A 123 -1.50 21.05 3.83
N THR A 124 -2.45 21.98 3.90
CA THR A 124 -2.70 22.96 2.82
C THR A 124 -1.50 23.87 2.54
N ALA A 125 -0.60 24.01 3.53
CA ALA A 125 0.65 24.76 3.42
C ALA A 125 1.80 23.97 2.77
N GLY A 126 1.56 22.73 2.33
CA GLY A 126 2.59 21.91 1.68
C GLY A 126 3.53 21.19 2.64
N ALA A 127 3.18 21.03 3.92
CA ALA A 127 3.92 20.18 4.84
C ALA A 127 3.48 18.72 4.71
N LEU A 128 4.45 17.80 4.83
CA LEU A 128 4.26 16.36 4.81
C LEU A 128 4.84 15.74 6.10
N THR A 129 4.08 14.84 6.72
CA THR A 129 4.58 13.96 7.78
C THR A 129 4.20 12.52 7.47
N TYR A 130 5.20 11.64 7.40
CA TYR A 130 5.04 10.20 7.37
C TYR A 130 5.37 9.62 8.74
N THR A 131 4.48 8.80 9.29
CA THR A 131 4.67 8.18 10.61
C THR A 131 4.39 6.70 10.58
N GLU A 132 5.31 5.90 11.09
CA GLU A 132 5.13 4.47 11.34
C GLU A 132 4.80 4.22 12.82
N TYR A 133 3.85 3.32 13.08
CA TYR A 133 3.37 3.01 14.42
C TYR A 133 3.57 1.55 14.79
N SER A 134 3.90 1.32 16.05
CA SER A 134 3.89 0.00 16.68
C SER A 134 2.47 -0.50 16.97
N SER A 135 2.36 -1.76 17.38
CA SER A 135 1.11 -2.36 17.88
C SER A 135 0.54 -1.67 19.12
N SER A 136 1.37 -0.98 19.91
CA SER A 136 0.94 -0.15 21.05
C SER A 136 0.58 1.29 20.65
N ASN A 137 0.50 1.59 19.36
CA ASN A 137 0.20 2.91 18.81
C ASN A 137 1.28 3.98 19.13
N ALA A 138 2.50 3.56 19.46
CA ALA A 138 3.64 4.47 19.64
C ALA A 138 4.33 4.74 18.29
N PRO A 139 4.76 5.98 18.00
CA PRO A 139 5.52 6.26 16.78
C PRO A 139 6.88 5.56 16.85
N LEU A 140 7.18 4.74 15.84
CA LEU A 140 8.47 4.07 15.65
C LEU A 140 9.40 4.87 14.76
N GLN A 141 8.84 5.61 13.82
CA GLN A 141 9.55 6.44 12.86
C GLN A 141 8.68 7.63 12.48
N VAL A 142 9.29 8.82 12.43
CA VAL A 142 8.63 10.05 11.95
C VAL A 142 9.54 10.70 10.91
N THR A 143 9.07 10.74 9.67
CA THR A 143 9.77 11.40 8.56
C THR A 143 8.97 12.64 8.17
N THR A 144 9.61 13.80 8.09
CA THR A 144 8.95 15.06 7.71
C THR A 144 9.52 15.61 6.41
N GLY A 145 8.72 16.43 5.74
CA GLY A 145 9.07 16.94 4.43
C GLY A 145 8.10 17.97 3.91
N THR A 146 8.18 18.20 2.60
CA THR A 146 7.23 19.02 1.86
C THR A 146 6.53 18.20 0.79
N ILE A 147 5.35 18.66 0.40
CA ILE A 147 4.62 18.18 -0.76
C ILE A 147 4.30 19.38 -1.65
N THR A 148 4.45 19.21 -2.96
CA THR A 148 3.94 20.12 -3.98
C THR A 148 3.06 19.35 -4.95
N VAL A 149 1.99 19.99 -5.42
CA VAL A 149 1.03 19.38 -6.35
C VAL A 149 0.98 20.21 -7.63
N ASN A 150 1.07 19.53 -8.78
CA ASN A 150 0.92 20.12 -10.10
C ASN A 150 -0.03 19.24 -10.93
N GLY A 151 -1.30 19.64 -10.99
CA GLY A 151 -2.36 18.83 -11.57
C GLY A 151 -2.48 17.47 -10.87
N SER A 152 -2.43 16.38 -11.64
CA SER A 152 -2.50 15.00 -11.14
C SER A 152 -1.16 14.43 -10.64
N SER A 153 -0.11 15.25 -10.57
CA SER A 153 1.21 14.86 -10.08
C SER A 153 1.50 15.52 -8.73
N ALA A 154 2.08 14.78 -7.81
CA ALA A 154 2.56 15.25 -6.52
C ALA A 154 4.05 14.92 -6.38
N THR A 155 4.84 15.90 -5.94
CA THR A 155 6.24 15.71 -5.59
C THR A 155 6.36 15.82 -4.08
N MET A 156 6.75 14.72 -3.43
CA MET A 156 7.04 14.64 -2.01
C MET A 156 8.54 14.68 -1.80
N LYS A 157 9.01 15.58 -0.94
CA LYS A 157 10.42 15.72 -0.59
C LYS A 157 10.59 15.49 0.90
N PHE A 158 11.22 14.38 1.26
CA PHE A 158 11.52 14.00 2.63
C PHE A 158 12.82 14.68 3.07
N LEU A 159 12.73 15.47 4.15
CA LEU A 159 13.79 16.36 4.62
C LEU A 159 14.43 15.88 5.92
N THR A 160 13.66 15.23 6.80
CA THR A 160 14.19 14.69 8.05
C THR A 160 13.63 13.30 8.35
N ASP A 161 14.41 12.47 9.04
CA ASP A 161 14.01 11.18 9.60
C ASP A 161 14.33 11.15 11.10
N ASN A 162 13.31 11.00 11.94
CA ASN A 162 13.39 11.12 13.40
C ASN A 162 14.10 12.41 13.87
N GLY A 163 13.82 13.51 13.17
CA GLY A 163 14.42 14.82 13.43
C GLY A 163 15.85 14.99 12.93
N GLN A 164 16.48 13.95 12.37
CA GLN A 164 17.78 14.07 11.72
C GLN A 164 17.61 14.45 10.25
N PRO A 165 18.38 15.42 9.72
CA PRO A 165 18.33 15.78 8.32
C PRO A 165 18.65 14.60 7.39
N ILE A 166 17.94 14.50 6.27
CA ILE A 166 18.24 13.59 5.16
C ILE A 166 19.02 14.39 4.12
N ASP A 167 20.28 14.02 3.87
CA ASP A 167 21.16 14.70 2.91
C ASP A 167 21.80 13.71 1.92
N PRO A 168 21.52 13.81 0.61
CA PRO A 168 20.54 14.72 0.00
C PRO A 168 19.10 14.32 0.35
N PRO A 169 18.13 15.28 0.34
CA PRO A 169 16.72 14.95 0.54
C PRO A 169 16.23 13.87 -0.41
N LYS A 170 15.40 12.95 0.11
CA LYS A 170 14.76 11.91 -0.72
C LYS A 170 13.54 12.51 -1.41
N GLU A 171 13.42 12.31 -2.71
CA GLU A 171 12.29 12.80 -3.50
C GLU A 171 11.48 11.62 -4.06
N LEU A 172 10.16 11.78 -4.06
CA LEU A 172 9.19 10.84 -4.62
C LEU A 172 8.20 11.61 -5.48
N VAL A 173 8.18 11.31 -6.77
CA VAL A 173 7.18 11.84 -7.70
C VAL A 173 6.11 10.79 -7.92
N SER A 174 4.86 11.14 -7.64
CA SER A 174 3.72 10.24 -7.74
C SER A 174 2.55 10.88 -8.48
N ALA A 175 1.86 10.11 -9.32
CA ALA A 175 0.49 10.41 -9.67
C ALA A 175 -0.42 10.23 -8.43
N TRP A 176 -1.48 11.03 -8.32
CA TRP A 176 -2.41 10.94 -7.19
C TRP A 176 -3.87 11.09 -7.61
N THR A 177 -4.78 10.42 -6.90
CA THR A 177 -6.24 10.63 -7.06
C THR A 177 -7.02 10.56 -5.75
N VAL A 178 -7.89 11.57 -5.59
CA VAL A 178 -9.06 11.72 -4.71
C VAL A 178 -10.28 10.82 -5.03
N THR A 179 -10.69 9.80 -4.28
CA THR A 179 -12.04 9.21 -4.47
C THR A 179 -12.73 8.94 -3.14
N GLY A 180 -13.61 9.86 -2.73
CA GLY A 180 -14.29 9.78 -1.43
C GLY A 180 -13.30 9.85 -0.26
N ASN A 181 -13.23 8.78 0.52
CA ASN A 181 -12.29 8.64 1.64
C ASN A 181 -11.02 7.85 1.29
N GLN A 182 -10.74 7.69 -0.01
CA GLN A 182 -9.59 6.94 -0.49
C GLN A 182 -8.66 7.84 -1.31
N LEU A 183 -7.38 7.78 -0.99
CA LEU A 183 -6.29 8.38 -1.76
C LEU A 183 -5.50 7.26 -2.43
N ASN A 184 -5.30 7.36 -3.73
CA ASN A 184 -4.36 6.50 -4.44
C ASN A 184 -3.12 7.31 -4.82
N LEU A 185 -1.94 6.80 -4.48
CA LEU A 185 -0.65 7.31 -4.94
C LEU A 185 -0.03 6.28 -5.87
N THR A 186 0.62 6.70 -6.95
CA THR A 186 1.30 5.79 -7.87
C THR A 186 2.61 6.38 -8.34
N TRP A 187 3.70 5.64 -8.15
CA TRP A 187 5.05 6.03 -8.60
C TRP A 187 5.75 4.86 -9.27
N THR A 188 6.92 5.11 -9.84
CA THR A 188 7.79 4.06 -10.37
C THR A 188 9.13 4.12 -9.65
N ASP A 189 9.61 2.98 -9.17
CA ASP A 189 10.94 2.82 -8.58
C ASP A 189 11.65 1.61 -9.19
N SER A 190 12.74 1.16 -8.56
CA SER A 190 13.54 0.01 -9.03
C SER A 190 12.79 -1.33 -9.00
N GLN A 191 11.67 -1.43 -8.27
CA GLN A 191 10.81 -2.61 -8.21
C GLN A 191 9.69 -2.59 -9.26
N GLY A 192 9.44 -1.42 -9.87
CA GLY A 192 8.44 -1.21 -10.92
C GLY A 192 7.42 -0.14 -10.54
N THR A 193 6.21 -0.25 -11.07
CA THR A 193 5.12 0.67 -10.72
C THR A 193 4.49 0.27 -9.40
N VAL A 194 4.62 1.12 -8.40
CA VAL A 194 4.01 0.94 -7.09
C VAL A 194 2.74 1.77 -7.02
N ALA A 195 1.63 1.15 -6.63
CA ALA A 195 0.38 1.83 -6.32
C ALA A 195 0.04 1.63 -4.83
N LEU A 196 -0.10 2.72 -4.09
CA LEU A 196 -0.42 2.74 -2.68
C LEU A 196 -1.84 3.30 -2.49
N GLN A 197 -2.68 2.55 -1.81
CA GLN A 197 -4.01 2.97 -1.42
C GLN A 197 -4.01 3.37 0.05
N LEU A 198 -4.54 4.56 0.34
CA LEU A 198 -4.69 5.09 1.68
C LEU A 198 -6.13 5.49 1.97
N SER A 199 -6.51 5.53 3.24
CA SER A 199 -7.84 5.97 3.68
C SER A 199 -7.80 6.93 4.86
N LYS A 200 -8.81 7.79 4.95
CA LYS A 200 -9.06 8.67 6.11
C LYS A 200 -10.22 8.17 6.96
#